data_AF-A0A4Q0QDC8-F1
#
_entry.id   AF-A0A4Q0QDC8-F1
#
_cell.length_a   1.000
_cell.length_b   1.000
_cell.length_c   1.000
_cell.angle_alpha   90.00
_cell.angle_beta   90.00
_cell.angle_gamma   90.00
#
_symmetry.space_group_name_H-M   'P 1'
#
loop_
_entity.id
_entity.type
_entity.pdbx_description
1 polymer ?
#
loop_
_entity_poly.entity_id
_entity_poly.type
_entity_poly.pdbx_seq_one_letter_code
_entity_poly.pdbx_strand_id
1 'polypeptide(L)'
;MTTLAAVLTATVAAAQNLDAGKSPAKLFADGCATCHRTPRGLAKGRFSLTLTWFLKDHYATSSDSAKALAAYLESVDEPPRAAAKPGAKPPRSSPRPPKAVQGQ
;
A
#
# COMPACT_ATOMS: atom_id res chain seq x y z
N MET A 1 56.70 -33.47 11.48
CA MET A 1 55.28 -33.38 11.09
C MET A 1 54.95 -31.91 10.88
N THR A 2 54.94 -31.46 9.63
CA THR A 2 54.68 -30.07 9.24
C THR A 2 53.16 -29.85 9.20
N THR A 3 52.64 -29.01 10.09
CA THR A 3 51.24 -28.60 10.12
C THR A 3 51.02 -27.48 9.09
N LEU A 4 50.26 -27.75 8.03
CA LEU A 4 49.72 -26.69 7.17
C LEU A 4 48.50 -26.09 7.86
N ALA A 5 48.60 -24.82 8.29
CA ALA A 5 47.46 -24.03 8.72
C ALA A 5 46.77 -23.45 7.48
N ALA A 6 45.57 -23.95 7.17
CA ALA A 6 44.71 -23.36 6.13
C ALA A 6 44.06 -22.08 6.67
N VAL A 7 44.42 -20.93 6.11
CA VAL A 7 43.78 -19.65 6.42
C VAL A 7 42.47 -19.58 5.63
N LEU A 8 41.33 -19.63 6.33
CA LEU A 8 40.01 -19.44 5.72
C LEU A 8 39.72 -17.94 5.60
N THR A 9 39.89 -17.40 4.40
CA THR A 9 39.45 -16.04 4.08
C THR A 9 37.92 -16.04 3.96
N ALA A 10 37.23 -15.48 4.96
CA ALA A 10 35.79 -15.29 4.91
C ALA A 10 35.45 -14.16 3.94
N THR A 11 34.79 -14.47 2.82
CA THR A 11 34.23 -13.47 1.91
C THR A 11 32.90 -12.98 2.49
N VAL A 12 32.73 -11.65 2.59
CA VAL A 12 31.42 -11.06 2.90
C VAL A 12 30.52 -11.27 1.68
N ALA A 13 29.45 -12.04 1.85
CA ALA A 13 28.41 -12.18 0.85
C ALA A 13 27.52 -10.93 0.89
N ALA A 14 27.51 -10.15 -0.20
CA ALA A 14 26.54 -9.07 -0.36
C ALA A 14 25.22 -9.64 -0.88
N ALA A 15 24.11 -9.37 -0.20
CA ALA A 15 22.78 -9.76 -0.65
C ALA A 15 22.43 -9.01 -1.95
N GLN A 16 22.12 -9.75 -3.00
CA GLN A 16 21.69 -9.20 -4.29
C GLN A 16 20.20 -8.84 -4.20
N ASN A 17 19.85 -7.62 -4.62
CA ASN A 17 18.45 -7.21 -4.70
C ASN A 17 17.80 -7.78 -5.97
N LEU A 18 17.17 -8.95 -5.83
CA LEU A 18 16.44 -9.61 -6.92
C LEU A 18 15.12 -8.91 -7.25
N ASP A 19 14.72 -7.91 -6.46
CA ASP A 19 13.50 -7.12 -6.65
C ASP A 19 13.76 -5.79 -7.37
N ALA A 20 15.02 -5.48 -7.64
CA ALA A 20 15.41 -4.22 -8.27
C ALA A 20 14.70 -4.03 -9.62
N GLY A 21 14.10 -2.85 -9.78
CA GLY A 21 13.42 -2.41 -11.00
C GLY A 21 12.04 -3.01 -11.25
N LYS A 22 11.50 -3.87 -10.38
CA LYS A 22 10.13 -4.38 -10.54
C LYS A 22 9.12 -3.37 -10.00
N SER A 23 7.97 -3.29 -10.66
CA SER A 23 6.83 -2.55 -10.12
C SER A 23 6.25 -3.29 -8.90
N PRO A 24 5.62 -2.59 -7.95
CA PRO A 24 5.01 -3.23 -6.77
C PRO A 24 3.98 -4.30 -7.10
N ALA A 25 3.18 -4.10 -8.16
CA ALA A 25 2.24 -5.09 -8.65
C ALA A 25 2.94 -6.35 -9.17
N LYS A 26 4.09 -6.19 -9.85
CA LYS A 26 4.89 -7.32 -10.32
C LYS A 26 5.55 -8.06 -9.14
N LEU A 27 6.04 -7.34 -8.14
CA LEU A 27 6.55 -7.95 -6.91
C LEU A 27 5.48 -8.82 -6.21
N PHE A 28 4.23 -8.34 -6.15
CA PHE A 28 3.13 -9.13 -5.61
C PHE A 28 2.85 -10.37 -6.46
N ALA A 29 2.80 -10.22 -7.78
CA ALA A 29 2.54 -11.34 -8.70
C ALA A 29 3.61 -12.43 -8.63
N ASP A 30 4.89 -12.04 -8.54
CA ASP A 30 6.02 -12.96 -8.55
C ASP A 30 6.25 -13.62 -7.18
N GLY A 31 6.01 -12.91 -6.06
CA GLY A 31 6.36 -13.38 -4.71
C GLY A 31 5.20 -13.74 -3.78
N CYS A 32 4.02 -13.15 -3.97
CA CYS A 32 2.89 -13.28 -3.02
C CYS A 32 1.71 -14.09 -3.59
N ALA A 33 1.51 -14.06 -4.90
CA ALA A 33 0.27 -14.54 -5.54
C ALA A 33 0.02 -16.06 -5.43
N THR A 34 1.06 -16.83 -5.15
CA THR A 34 0.96 -18.29 -4.92
C THR A 34 0.20 -18.62 -3.64
N CYS A 35 0.36 -17.80 -2.59
CA CYS A 35 -0.31 -17.97 -1.31
C CYS A 35 -1.48 -17.00 -1.11
N HIS A 36 -1.40 -15.81 -1.72
CA HIS A 36 -2.40 -14.76 -1.58
C HIS A 36 -3.11 -14.50 -2.90
N ARG A 37 -4.38 -14.91 -2.96
CA ARG A 37 -5.18 -14.74 -4.17
C ARG A 37 -5.40 -13.28 -4.58
N THR A 38 -5.40 -12.36 -3.62
CA THR A 38 -5.55 -10.92 -3.89
C THR A 38 -4.64 -10.10 -2.95
N PRO A 39 -4.14 -8.94 -3.40
CA PRO A 39 -3.33 -8.07 -2.55
C PRO A 39 -4.13 -7.48 -1.38
N ARG A 40 -5.43 -7.20 -1.57
CA ARG A 40 -6.32 -6.81 -0.46
C ARG A 40 -6.41 -7.88 0.63
N GLY A 41 -6.40 -9.17 0.25
CA GLY A 41 -6.38 -10.27 1.23
C GLY A 41 -5.10 -10.33 2.06
N LEU A 42 -3.97 -9.85 1.53
CA LEU A 42 -2.70 -9.74 2.25
C LEU A 42 -2.64 -8.49 3.15
N ALA A 43 -3.22 -7.37 2.69
CA ALA A 43 -3.21 -6.09 3.39
C ALA A 43 -4.17 -6.02 4.60
N LYS A 44 -5.27 -6.77 4.53
CA LYS A 44 -6.42 -6.63 5.44
C LYS A 44 -6.03 -6.64 6.93
N GLY A 45 -6.40 -5.56 7.63
CA GLY A 45 -6.32 -5.48 9.09
C GLY A 45 -4.90 -5.27 9.64
N ARG A 46 -3.93 -4.90 8.81
CA ARG A 46 -2.53 -4.71 9.21
C ARG A 46 -2.13 -3.24 9.19
N PHE A 47 -1.38 -2.82 10.20
CA PHE A 47 -0.80 -1.47 10.26
C PHE A 47 0.42 -1.38 9.32
N SER A 48 0.53 -0.28 8.54
CA SER A 48 1.56 -0.05 7.52
C SER A 48 2.99 -0.44 7.93
N LEU A 49 3.40 -0.02 9.13
CA LEU A 49 4.73 -0.31 9.64
C LEU A 49 4.94 -1.82 9.85
N THR A 50 4.01 -2.48 10.52
CA THR A 50 4.08 -3.94 10.78
C THR A 50 4.02 -4.76 9.50
N LEU A 51 3.31 -4.26 8.48
CA LEU A 51 3.23 -4.88 7.17
C LEU A 51 4.60 -4.80 6.47
N THR A 52 5.24 -3.64 6.47
CA THR A 52 6.56 -3.42 5.85
C THR A 52 7.63 -4.34 6.46
N TRP A 53 7.68 -4.46 7.78
CA TRP A 53 8.61 -5.38 8.46
C TRP A 53 8.38 -6.83 8.07
N PHE A 54 7.13 -7.27 8.07
CA PHE A 54 6.77 -8.63 7.65
C PHE A 54 7.16 -8.92 6.19
N LEU A 55 6.89 -7.97 5.28
CA LEU A 55 7.27 -8.11 3.87
C LEU A 55 8.79 -8.23 3.71
N LYS A 56 9.57 -7.45 4.46
CA LYS A 56 11.03 -7.53 4.45
C LYS A 56 11.54 -8.91 4.85
N ASP A 57 10.90 -9.56 5.82
CA ASP A 57 11.39 -10.84 6.35
C ASP A 57 10.92 -12.05 5.52
N HIS A 58 9.81 -11.93 4.79
CA HIS A 58 9.17 -13.08 4.13
C HIS A 58 9.08 -13.00 2.61
N TYR A 59 9.02 -11.81 2.02
CA TYR A 59 8.62 -11.66 0.62
C TYR A 59 9.46 -10.65 -0.18
N ALA A 60 10.38 -9.91 0.44
CA ALA A 60 11.21 -8.92 -0.22
C ALA A 60 12.70 -9.15 0.08
N THR A 61 13.54 -8.91 -0.92
CA THR A 61 15.00 -9.01 -0.83
C THR A 61 15.67 -7.72 -0.38
N SER A 62 14.89 -6.64 -0.22
CA SER A 62 15.38 -5.35 0.28
C SER A 62 14.29 -4.58 1.02
N SER A 63 14.72 -3.65 1.90
CA SER A 63 13.81 -2.76 2.62
C SER A 63 13.02 -1.83 1.68
N ASP A 64 13.62 -1.43 0.55
CA ASP A 64 12.97 -0.58 -0.45
C ASP A 64 11.79 -1.32 -1.10
N SER A 65 12.03 -2.54 -1.56
CA SER A 65 11.01 -3.39 -2.17
C SER A 65 9.89 -3.73 -1.19
N ALA A 66 10.22 -3.98 0.09
CA ALA A 66 9.24 -4.19 1.14
C ALA A 66 8.32 -2.96 1.36
N LYS A 67 8.92 -1.76 1.37
CA LYS A 67 8.18 -0.50 1.51
C LYS A 67 7.29 -0.24 0.29
N ALA A 68 7.81 -0.48 -0.92
CA ALA A 68 7.06 -0.30 -2.16
C ALA A 68 5.87 -1.27 -2.26
N LEU A 69 6.06 -2.53 -1.85
CA LEU A 69 4.99 -3.52 -1.72
C LEU A 69 3.94 -3.08 -0.69
N ALA A 70 4.36 -2.65 0.51
CA ALA A 70 3.43 -2.21 1.55
C ALA A 70 2.55 -1.04 1.08
N ALA A 71 3.15 -0.02 0.46
CA ALA A 71 2.41 1.12 -0.10
C ALA A 71 1.41 0.69 -1.19
N TYR A 72 1.78 -0.27 -2.04
CA TYR A 72 0.85 -0.83 -3.03
C TYR A 72 -0.31 -1.56 -2.38
N LEU A 73 -0.04 -2.42 -1.39
CA LEU A 73 -1.06 -3.17 -0.65
C LEU A 73 -2.05 -2.24 0.06
N GLU A 74 -1.57 -1.15 0.66
CA GLU A 74 -2.40 -0.11 1.26
C GLU A 74 -3.28 0.60 0.24
N SER A 75 -2.71 0.97 -0.92
CA SER A 75 -3.45 1.67 -1.97
C SER A 75 -4.64 0.86 -2.52
N VAL A 76 -4.55 -0.48 -2.47
CA VAL A 76 -5.62 -1.38 -2.92
C VAL A 76 -6.54 -1.86 -1.79
N ASP A 77 -6.11 -1.75 -0.53
CA ASP A 77 -6.94 -2.05 0.64
C ASP A 77 -7.96 -0.94 0.91
N GLU A 78 -7.61 0.32 0.63
CA GLU A 78 -8.53 1.44 0.85
C GLU A 78 -9.86 1.18 0.11
N PRO A 79 -11.02 1.23 0.81
CA PRO A 79 -12.30 1.10 0.16
C PRO A 79 -12.42 2.22 -0.88
N PRO A 80 -13.06 1.99 -2.04
CA PRO A 80 -13.26 3.05 -3.02
C PRO A 80 -13.92 4.22 -2.31
N ARG A 81 -13.17 5.32 -2.16
CA ARG A 81 -13.69 6.51 -1.50
C ARG A 81 -14.90 6.92 -2.30
N ALA A 82 -16.09 6.84 -1.69
CA ALA A 82 -17.30 7.32 -2.31
C ALA A 82 -16.98 8.73 -2.80
N ALA A 83 -16.98 8.92 -4.13
CA ALA A 83 -16.68 10.22 -4.72
C ALA A 83 -17.57 11.22 -3.98
N ALA A 84 -16.97 12.22 -3.34
CA ALA A 84 -17.72 13.29 -2.72
C ALA A 84 -18.59 13.88 -3.83
N LYS A 85 -19.90 13.61 -3.80
CA LYS A 85 -20.83 14.11 -4.81
C LYS A 85 -20.64 15.62 -4.89
N PRO A 86 -20.20 16.18 -6.03
CA PRO A 86 -20.14 17.63 -6.15
C PRO A 86 -21.58 18.16 -6.15
N GLY A 87 -21.95 18.88 -5.10
CA GLY A 87 -23.13 19.75 -5.11
C GLY A 87 -24.45 19.10 -4.68
N ALA A 88 -24.65 18.94 -3.38
CA ALA A 88 -25.97 19.25 -2.84
C ALA A 88 -26.07 20.78 -2.74
N LYS A 89 -26.72 21.42 -3.73
CA LYS A 89 -27.05 22.84 -3.65
C LYS A 89 -27.95 23.06 -2.42
N PRO A 90 -27.73 24.07 -1.58
CA PRO A 90 -28.65 24.38 -0.49
C PRO A 90 -30.04 24.68 -1.09
N PRO A 91 -31.14 24.25 -0.44
CA PRO A 91 -32.48 24.58 -0.91
C PRO A 91 -32.63 26.11 -0.91
N ARG A 92 -32.88 26.68 -2.09
CA ARG A 92 -33.22 28.11 -2.21
C ARG A 92 -34.55 28.32 -1.47
N SER A 93 -34.50 29.00 -0.32
CA SER A 93 -35.70 29.58 0.30
C SER A 93 -36.39 30.46 -0.75
N SER A 94 -37.61 30.08 -1.13
CA SER A 94 -38.44 30.90 -2.01
C SER A 94 -38.83 32.20 -1.29
N PRO A 95 -38.76 33.38 -1.93
CA PRO A 95 -39.26 34.61 -1.32
C PRO A 95 -40.78 34.51 -1.17
N ARG A 96 -41.27 34.69 0.06
CA ARG A 96 -42.70 34.80 0.38
C ARG A 96 -43.29 36.03 -0.35
N PRO A 97 -44.43 35.93 -1.04
CA PRO A 97 -45.04 37.09 -1.65
C PRO A 97 -45.56 38.06 -0.56
N PRO A 98 -45.48 39.39 -0.77
CA PRO A 98 -46.04 40.35 0.17
C PRO A 98 -47.57 40.29 0.16
N LYS A 99 -48.16 40.47 1.36
CA LYS A 99 -49.61 40.53 1.57
C LYS A 99 -50.19 41.72 0.81
N ALA A 100 -51.25 41.50 0.04
CA ALA A 100 -52.06 42.58 -0.53
C ALA A 100 -52.77 43.33 0.62
N VAL A 101 -52.56 44.65 0.66
CA VAL A 101 -53.34 45.57 1.49
C VAL A 101 -54.68 45.80 0.80
N GLN A 102 -55.77 45.43 1.47
CA GLN A 102 -57.12 45.80 1.09
C GLN A 102 -57.41 47.19 1.66
N GLY A 103 -57.87 48.12 0.83
CA GLY A 103 -58.23 49.46 1.26
C GLY A 103 -59.20 50.13 0.30
N GLN A 104 -60.37 50.46 0.87
CA GLN A 104 -61.44 51.39 0.46
C GLN A 104 -62.43 50.91 -0.61
#